data_AF-A0A653NK57-F1
#
_entry.id   AF-A0A653NK57-F1
#
_cell.length_a   1.000
_cell.length_b   1.000
_cell.length_c   1.000
_cell.angle_alpha   90.00
_cell.angle_beta   90.00
_cell.angle_gamma   90.00
#
_symmetry.space_group_name_H-M   'P 1'
#
loop_
_entity.id
_entity.type
_entity.pdbx_description
1 polymer ?
#
loop_
_entity_poly.entity_id
_entity_poly.type
_entity_poly.pdbx_seq_one_letter_code
_entity_poly.pdbx_strand_id
1 'polypeptide(L)'
;MRDSQPCVTKRWSAWMGMLLACLLLAGCGGTALYSSVDERQANEMMGALIGSGIQAQKKPSATKVGWDVFVSEGDIPQAMAVLGSRGLPRQNYQNLGDIFKKEGFASSATDERGRYLHALQQEITQTLSMLPGVAQARVHLALPERDPLGGSNGKTSAAVWIFEQPGANVRDREADIKIVVKDGVEGLTDINQVSVKFVAMPAPPEASASGGTAMALSAVSPMAIVIAALVVALLAVAFAFAGRLKARKPATAEKAPPARWQG
;
A
#
# COMPACT_ATOMS: atom_id res chain seq x y z
N MET A 1 17.47 45.67 45.44
CA MET A 1 16.03 45.36 45.51
C MET A 1 15.74 44.29 44.47
N ARG A 2 15.16 43.17 44.94
CA ARG A 2 14.99 41.89 44.24
C ARG A 2 13.63 41.88 43.52
N ASP A 3 13.62 41.35 42.29
CA ASP A 3 12.55 40.72 41.48
C ASP A 3 11.12 41.32 41.50
N SER A 4 10.39 41.49 40.39
CA SER A 4 9.89 40.37 39.57
C SER A 4 8.90 40.88 38.50
N GLN A 5 9.26 40.80 37.22
CA GLN A 5 8.28 40.66 36.13
C GLN A 5 8.85 39.69 35.09
N PRO A 6 8.45 38.41 35.14
CA PRO A 6 8.08 37.72 33.90
C PRO A 6 7.10 36.54 34.16
N CYS A 7 5.78 36.77 34.18
CA CYS A 7 4.82 35.65 34.39
C CYS A 7 3.76 35.45 33.29
N VAL A 8 3.51 36.42 32.41
CA VAL A 8 2.39 36.31 31.45
C VAL A 8 2.84 35.80 30.06
N THR A 9 3.98 36.26 29.55
CA THR A 9 4.48 35.88 28.21
C THR A 9 4.92 34.41 28.13
N LYS A 10 5.39 33.83 29.24
CA LYS A 10 5.84 32.43 29.32
C LYS A 10 4.70 31.41 29.26
N ARG A 11 3.46 31.81 29.61
CA ARG A 11 2.29 30.92 29.56
C ARG A 11 1.68 30.84 28.17
N TRP A 12 1.73 31.91 27.37
CA TRP A 12 1.22 31.91 26.00
C TRP A 12 2.07 31.10 25.03
N SER A 13 3.40 31.16 25.16
CA SER A 13 4.30 30.30 24.36
C SER A 13 4.11 28.82 24.67
N ALA A 14 3.84 28.48 25.93
CA ALA A 14 3.56 27.09 26.33
C ALA A 14 2.25 26.55 25.73
N TRP A 15 1.21 27.39 25.65
CA TRP A 15 -0.09 26.99 25.08
C TRP A 15 -0.04 26.90 23.56
N MET A 16 0.68 27.82 22.90
CA MET A 16 0.94 27.74 21.46
C MET A 16 1.77 26.50 21.11
N GLY A 17 2.78 26.18 21.93
CA GLY A 17 3.60 24.97 21.78
C GLY A 17 2.78 23.69 21.97
N MET A 18 1.83 23.68 22.91
CA MET A 18 0.94 22.53 23.14
C MET A 18 -0.06 22.33 22.00
N LEU A 19 -0.60 23.40 21.42
CA LEU A 19 -1.47 23.33 20.24
C LEU A 19 -0.70 22.84 19.00
N LEU A 20 0.52 23.33 18.78
CA LEU A 20 1.40 22.87 17.70
C LEU A 20 1.75 21.37 17.87
N ALA A 21 2.03 20.95 19.11
CA ALA A 21 2.28 19.55 19.43
C ALA A 21 1.04 18.67 19.19
N CYS A 22 -0.16 19.11 19.58
CA CYS A 22 -1.40 18.38 19.30
C CYS A 22 -1.71 18.28 17.80
N LEU A 23 -1.42 19.32 17.01
CA LEU A 23 -1.57 19.26 15.55
C LEU A 23 -0.59 18.26 14.91
N LEU A 24 0.64 18.16 15.44
CA LEU A 24 1.63 17.19 14.97
C LEU A 24 1.26 15.74 15.29
N LEU A 25 0.47 15.50 16.35
CA LEU A 25 -0.01 14.15 16.71
C LEU A 25 -1.23 13.67 15.90
N ALA A 26 -1.95 14.57 15.22
CA ALA A 26 -3.14 14.20 14.43
C ALA A 26 -2.81 13.55 13.07
N GLY A 27 -1.53 13.51 12.67
CA GLY A 27 -1.11 13.07 11.34
C GLY A 27 -0.42 11.71 11.30
N CYS A 28 -1.10 10.60 11.64
CA CYS A 28 -0.64 9.27 11.23
C CYS A 28 -1.74 8.20 11.31
N GLY A 29 -2.86 8.41 10.62
CA GLY A 29 -3.93 7.42 10.47
C GLY A 29 -3.88 6.78 9.09
N GLY A 30 -2.84 6.00 8.79
CA GLY A 30 -2.83 5.16 7.58
C GLY A 30 -3.52 3.83 7.86
N THR A 31 -4.38 3.37 6.97
CA THR A 31 -5.01 2.04 7.06
C THR A 31 -4.18 1.03 6.26
N ALA A 32 -4.09 -0.21 6.74
CA ALA A 32 -3.37 -1.26 6.04
C ALA A 32 -4.19 -1.71 4.82
N LEU A 33 -3.60 -1.60 3.63
CA LEU A 33 -4.19 -2.05 2.36
C LEU A 33 -3.95 -3.55 2.14
N TYR A 34 -2.70 -3.97 2.33
CA TYR A 34 -2.25 -5.36 2.28
C TYR A 34 -1.38 -5.65 3.48
N SER A 35 -1.50 -6.86 4.02
CA SER A 35 -0.69 -7.34 5.13
C SER A 35 0.08 -8.61 4.78
N SER A 36 1.16 -8.87 5.52
CA SER A 36 1.98 -10.09 5.41
C SER A 36 2.53 -10.37 4.00
N VAL A 37 2.83 -9.31 3.24
CA VAL A 37 3.40 -9.42 1.88
C VAL A 37 4.93 -9.47 1.94
N ASP A 38 5.55 -10.17 0.98
CA ASP A 38 7.01 -10.27 0.94
C ASP A 38 7.65 -8.91 0.62
N GLU A 39 8.94 -8.76 0.91
CA GLU A 39 9.61 -7.46 0.76
C GLU A 39 9.66 -6.98 -0.70
N ARG A 40 9.93 -7.88 -1.64
CA ARG A 40 10.04 -7.53 -3.06
C ARG A 40 8.68 -7.08 -3.57
N GLN A 41 7.62 -7.82 -3.23
CA GLN A 41 6.26 -7.48 -3.60
C GLN A 41 5.81 -6.18 -2.95
N ALA A 42 6.12 -5.95 -1.66
CA ALA A 42 5.84 -4.68 -0.99
C ALA A 42 6.53 -3.51 -1.69
N ASN A 43 7.78 -3.68 -2.15
CA ASN A 43 8.50 -2.66 -2.91
C ASN A 43 7.86 -2.41 -4.29
N GLU A 44 7.41 -3.47 -4.99
CA GLU A 44 6.69 -3.32 -6.26
C GLU A 44 5.36 -2.56 -6.09
N MET A 45 4.61 -2.88 -5.04
CA MET A 45 3.36 -2.19 -4.69
C MET A 45 3.62 -0.73 -4.33
N MET A 46 4.63 -0.44 -3.52
CA MET A 46 5.03 0.93 -3.22
C MET A 46 5.39 1.71 -4.49
N GLY A 47 6.20 1.12 -5.37
CA GLY A 47 6.60 1.76 -6.62
C GLY A 47 5.41 2.05 -7.53
N ALA A 48 4.43 1.14 -7.59
CA ALA A 48 3.20 1.35 -8.34
C ALA A 48 2.34 2.50 -7.77
N LEU A 49 2.14 2.52 -6.45
CA LEU A 49 1.33 3.53 -5.78
C LEU A 49 1.96 4.92 -5.84
N ILE A 50 3.25 5.03 -5.47
CA ILE A 50 3.99 6.30 -5.52
C ILE A 50 4.07 6.82 -6.95
N GLY A 51 4.31 5.94 -7.94
CA GLY A 51 4.32 6.30 -9.35
C GLY A 51 2.97 6.80 -9.88
N SER A 52 1.87 6.51 -9.19
CA SER A 52 0.52 7.02 -9.48
C SER A 52 0.11 8.24 -8.65
N GLY A 53 1.02 8.78 -7.83
CA GLY A 53 0.76 9.92 -6.96
C GLY A 53 0.09 9.57 -5.62
N ILE A 54 -0.07 8.29 -5.30
CA ILE A 54 -0.67 7.82 -4.05
C ILE A 54 0.43 7.63 -3.01
N GLN A 55 0.30 8.29 -1.86
CA GLN A 55 1.25 8.13 -0.76
C GLN A 55 1.05 6.76 -0.10
N ALA A 56 2.11 5.95 -0.09
CA ALA A 56 2.12 4.62 0.51
C ALA A 56 3.28 4.47 1.49
N GLN A 57 3.05 3.79 2.61
CA GLN A 57 4.07 3.50 3.62
C GLN A 57 4.20 1.99 3.82
N LYS A 58 5.43 1.49 3.87
CA LYS A 58 5.73 0.10 4.23
C LYS A 58 6.14 0.03 5.70
N LYS A 59 5.49 -0.84 6.49
CA LYS A 59 5.88 -1.12 7.88
C LYS A 59 6.00 -2.64 8.09
N PRO A 60 6.81 -3.11 9.05
CA PRO A 60 6.85 -4.53 9.40
C PRO A 60 5.45 -5.02 9.79
N SER A 61 5.09 -6.23 9.34
CA SER A 61 3.76 -6.77 9.60
C SER A 61 3.51 -7.04 11.08
N ALA A 62 2.27 -6.86 11.54
CA ALA A 62 1.85 -7.23 12.90
C ALA A 62 2.10 -8.72 13.21
N THR A 63 2.08 -9.58 12.19
CA THR A 63 2.34 -11.03 12.30
C THR A 63 3.84 -11.36 12.45
N LYS A 64 4.73 -10.35 12.46
CA LYS A 64 6.21 -10.48 12.46
C LYS A 64 6.81 -11.21 11.25
N VAL A 65 5.98 -11.53 10.25
CA VAL A 65 6.38 -12.16 8.99
C VAL A 65 5.86 -11.29 7.86
N GLY A 66 6.77 -10.82 7.02
CA GLY A 66 6.45 -9.93 5.89
C GLY A 66 6.24 -8.48 6.30
N TRP A 67 5.67 -7.74 5.37
CA TRP A 67 5.48 -6.29 5.41
C TRP A 67 4.01 -5.96 5.20
N ASP A 68 3.57 -4.85 5.78
CA ASP A 68 2.25 -4.28 5.59
C ASP A 68 2.39 -2.97 4.79
N VAL A 69 1.54 -2.79 3.79
CA VAL A 69 1.49 -1.58 2.95
C VAL A 69 0.29 -0.75 3.38
N PHE A 70 0.55 0.48 3.81
CA PHE A 70 -0.43 1.43 4.32
C PHE A 70 -0.68 2.55 3.30
N VAL A 71 -1.94 2.96 3.18
CA VAL A 71 -2.37 4.12 2.38
C VAL A 71 -3.34 4.97 3.21
N SER A 72 -3.63 6.19 2.75
CA SER A 72 -4.71 7.00 3.34
C SER A 72 -6.05 6.32 3.10
N GLU A 73 -6.99 6.42 4.04
CA GLU A 73 -8.32 5.79 3.89
C GLU A 73 -9.08 6.26 2.65
N GLY A 74 -8.94 7.54 2.29
CA GLY A 74 -9.52 8.12 1.07
C GLY A 74 -8.89 7.61 -0.23
N ASP A 75 -7.67 7.11 -0.18
CA ASP A 75 -6.92 6.66 -1.36
C ASP A 75 -7.10 5.16 -1.64
N ILE A 76 -7.72 4.40 -0.73
CA ILE A 76 -7.91 2.93 -0.85
C ILE A 76 -8.51 2.53 -2.20
N PRO A 77 -9.64 3.10 -2.67
CA PRO A 77 -10.26 2.64 -3.92
C PRO A 77 -9.34 2.85 -5.13
N GLN A 78 -8.65 3.99 -5.15
CA GLN A 78 -7.71 4.34 -6.20
C GLN A 78 -6.46 3.44 -6.14
N ALA A 79 -5.94 3.19 -4.93
CA ALA A 79 -4.80 2.31 -4.69
C ALA A 79 -5.08 0.88 -5.17
N MET A 80 -6.25 0.34 -4.84
CA MET A 80 -6.69 -0.99 -5.32
C MET A 80 -6.80 -1.05 -6.83
N ALA A 81 -7.34 -0.01 -7.47
CA ALA A 81 -7.44 0.05 -8.92
C ALA A 81 -6.06 0.13 -9.60
N VAL A 82 -5.13 0.92 -9.04
CA VAL A 82 -3.75 1.01 -9.52
C VAL A 82 -3.01 -0.32 -9.40
N LEU A 83 -3.05 -0.96 -8.23
CA LEU A 83 -2.41 -2.26 -8.04
C LEU A 83 -3.03 -3.33 -8.94
N GLY A 84 -4.36 -3.36 -9.03
CA GLY A 84 -5.11 -4.25 -9.91
C GLY A 84 -4.70 -4.10 -11.37
N SER A 85 -4.57 -2.87 -11.87
CA SER A 85 -4.14 -2.62 -13.26
C SER A 85 -2.75 -3.17 -13.59
N ARG A 86 -1.90 -3.36 -12.58
CA ARG A 86 -0.55 -3.91 -12.70
C ARG A 86 -0.45 -5.39 -12.34
N GLY A 87 -1.57 -6.04 -12.00
CA GLY A 87 -1.59 -7.44 -11.56
C GLY A 87 -0.92 -7.66 -10.20
N LEU A 88 -0.89 -6.63 -9.35
CA LEU A 88 -0.33 -6.69 -8.01
C LEU A 88 -1.43 -6.96 -6.97
N PRO A 89 -1.14 -7.72 -5.89
CA PRO A 89 0.09 -8.47 -5.65
C PRO A 89 0.26 -9.65 -6.62
N ARG A 90 1.50 -9.85 -7.12
CA ARG A 90 1.82 -11.01 -7.98
C ARG A 90 1.49 -12.33 -7.28
N GLN A 91 1.08 -13.32 -8.05
CA GLN A 91 0.94 -14.67 -7.51
C GLN A 91 2.32 -15.25 -7.17
N ASN A 92 2.40 -15.89 -6.00
CA ASN A 92 3.59 -16.63 -5.62
C ASN A 92 3.57 -17.97 -6.35
N TYR A 93 4.53 -18.15 -7.26
CA TYR A 93 4.74 -19.42 -7.93
C TYR A 93 5.45 -20.37 -6.96
N GLN A 94 4.98 -21.62 -6.89
CA GLN A 94 5.66 -22.64 -6.10
C GLN A 94 6.88 -23.12 -6.89
N ASN A 95 8.04 -23.17 -6.23
CA ASN A 95 9.23 -23.69 -6.86
C ASN A 95 9.12 -25.21 -7.04
N LEU A 96 9.85 -25.74 -8.03
CA LEU A 96 9.93 -27.19 -8.27
C LEU A 96 10.25 -27.96 -6.99
N GLY A 97 11.17 -27.44 -6.16
CA GLY A 97 11.54 -28.03 -4.88
C GLY A 97 10.42 -28.07 -3.84
N ASP A 98 9.42 -27.18 -3.90
CA ASP A 98 8.26 -27.19 -3.00
C ASP A 98 7.22 -28.22 -3.44
N ILE A 99 7.01 -28.34 -4.76
CA ILE A 99 6.06 -29.29 -5.37
C ILE A 99 6.56 -30.74 -5.24
N PHE A 100 7.88 -30.95 -5.26
CA PHE A 100 8.52 -32.28 -5.17
C PHE A 100 8.89 -32.70 -3.74
N LYS A 101 8.49 -31.96 -2.69
CA LYS A 101 8.61 -32.45 -1.31
C LYS A 101 7.84 -33.77 -1.20
N LYS A 102 8.57 -34.87 -1.01
CA LYS A 102 8.01 -36.21 -0.87
C LYS A 102 7.18 -36.29 0.42
N GLU A 103 5.88 -36.03 0.33
CA GLU A 103 4.94 -36.50 1.33
C GLU A 103 4.72 -38.01 1.12
N GLY A 104 5.39 -38.83 1.94
CA GLY A 104 5.17 -40.27 2.00
C GLY A 104 6.21 -41.17 1.33
N PHE A 105 6.22 -42.45 1.73
CA PHE A 105 7.21 -43.46 1.34
C PHE A 105 6.97 -44.11 -0.05
N ALA A 106 5.91 -43.73 -0.77
CA ALA A 106 5.66 -44.20 -2.14
C ALA A 106 4.84 -43.15 -2.91
N SER A 107 5.46 -42.38 -3.81
CA SER A 107 4.72 -41.56 -4.78
C SER A 107 4.27 -42.46 -5.94
N SER A 108 3.00 -42.34 -6.36
CA SER A 108 2.51 -43.08 -7.52
C SER A 108 3.04 -42.48 -8.83
N ALA A 109 3.08 -43.27 -9.90
CA ALA A 109 3.46 -42.77 -11.23
C ALA A 109 2.57 -41.60 -11.70
N THR A 110 1.30 -41.60 -11.29
CA THR A 110 0.34 -40.52 -11.56
C THR A 110 0.70 -39.25 -10.79
N ASP A 111 1.13 -39.36 -9.53
CA ASP A 111 1.53 -38.20 -8.71
C ASP A 111 2.82 -37.56 -9.23
N GLU A 112 3.81 -38.37 -9.59
CA GLU A 112 5.06 -37.87 -10.17
C GLU A 112 4.81 -37.13 -11.48
N ARG A 113 3.93 -37.68 -12.34
CA ARG A 113 3.50 -37.01 -13.57
C ARG A 113 2.76 -35.72 -13.29
N GLY A 114 1.81 -35.71 -12.34
CA GLY A 114 1.06 -34.51 -11.95
C GLY A 114 1.98 -33.39 -11.48
N ARG A 115 2.98 -33.73 -10.65
CA ARG A 115 4.01 -32.79 -10.17
C ARG A 115 4.88 -32.25 -11.31
N TYR A 116 5.31 -33.12 -12.22
CA TYR A 116 6.07 -32.72 -13.41
C TYR A 116 5.28 -31.74 -14.29
N LEU A 117 4.02 -32.05 -14.58
CA LEU A 117 3.15 -31.18 -15.40
C LEU A 117 2.91 -29.83 -14.73
N HIS A 118 2.60 -29.82 -13.44
CA HIS A 118 2.40 -28.59 -12.69
C HIS A 118 3.67 -27.73 -12.70
N ALA A 119 4.83 -28.34 -12.45
CA ALA A 119 6.09 -27.63 -12.49
C ALA A 119 6.41 -27.02 -13.86
N LEU A 120 6.20 -27.77 -14.95
CA LEU A 120 6.42 -27.27 -16.31
C LEU A 120 5.48 -26.10 -16.63
N GLN A 121 4.22 -26.16 -16.20
CA GLN A 121 3.27 -25.05 -16.33
C GLN A 121 3.74 -23.80 -15.57
N GLN A 122 4.27 -23.96 -14.35
CA GLN A 122 4.79 -22.85 -13.54
C GLN A 122 6.02 -22.21 -14.18
N GLU A 123 6.97 -23.00 -14.69
CA GLU A 123 8.21 -22.50 -15.31
C GLU A 123 7.91 -21.65 -16.56
N ILE A 124 7.02 -22.14 -17.43
CA ILE A 124 6.62 -21.40 -18.63
C ILE A 124 5.81 -20.16 -18.25
N THR A 125 4.91 -20.28 -17.29
CA THR A 125 4.13 -19.13 -16.78
C THR A 125 5.06 -18.04 -16.23
N GLN A 126 6.08 -18.42 -15.47
CA GLN A 126 7.08 -17.52 -14.91
C GLN A 126 7.90 -16.86 -16.01
N THR A 127 8.35 -17.62 -17.01
CA THR A 127 9.09 -17.11 -18.17
C THR A 127 8.27 -16.07 -18.95
N LEU A 128 7.01 -16.38 -19.28
CA LEU A 128 6.13 -15.46 -20.00
C LEU A 128 5.76 -14.22 -19.17
N SER A 129 5.69 -14.34 -17.85
CA SER A 129 5.43 -13.21 -16.94
C SER A 129 6.58 -12.20 -16.84
N MET A 130 7.79 -12.56 -17.32
CA MET A 130 8.92 -11.64 -17.42
C MET A 130 8.89 -10.78 -18.68
N LEU A 131 8.02 -11.09 -19.65
CA LEU A 131 7.94 -10.33 -20.89
C LEU A 131 7.45 -8.89 -20.63
N PRO A 132 8.08 -7.88 -21.25
CA PRO A 132 7.63 -6.49 -21.11
C PRO A 132 6.16 -6.31 -21.53
N GLY A 133 5.39 -5.59 -20.71
CA GLY A 133 3.97 -5.36 -20.97
C GLY A 133 3.04 -6.49 -20.49
N VAL A 134 3.57 -7.64 -20.05
CA VAL A 134 2.77 -8.69 -19.41
C VAL A 134 2.61 -8.38 -17.93
N ALA A 135 1.37 -8.20 -17.47
CA ALA A 135 1.05 -8.08 -16.05
C ALA A 135 1.02 -9.46 -15.39
N GLN A 136 0.40 -10.44 -16.05
CA GLN A 136 0.32 -11.82 -15.59
C GLN A 136 0.20 -12.76 -16.79
N ALA A 137 0.80 -13.95 -16.69
CA ALA A 137 0.55 -15.05 -17.62
C ALA A 137 -0.11 -16.24 -16.90
N ARG A 138 -0.84 -17.07 -17.64
CA ARG A 138 -1.26 -18.40 -17.17
C ARG A 138 -1.16 -19.40 -18.32
N VAL A 139 -0.56 -20.55 -18.05
CA VAL A 139 -0.36 -21.60 -19.04
C VAL A 139 -1.00 -22.90 -18.55
N HIS A 140 -1.84 -23.48 -19.41
CA HIS A 140 -2.40 -24.81 -19.23
C HIS A 140 -1.87 -25.73 -20.31
N LEU A 141 -1.27 -26.84 -19.89
CA LEU A 141 -0.70 -27.85 -20.77
C LEU A 141 -1.56 -29.11 -20.74
N ALA A 142 -1.91 -29.63 -21.91
CA ALA A 142 -2.54 -30.92 -22.08
C ALA A 142 -1.52 -31.87 -22.73
N LEU A 143 -0.93 -32.73 -21.89
CA LEU A 143 0.06 -33.73 -22.29
C LEU A 143 -0.56 -35.12 -22.18
N PRO A 144 -0.73 -35.85 -23.30
CA PRO A 144 -1.32 -37.19 -23.31
C PRO A 144 -0.41 -38.20 -22.57
N GLU A 145 -1.02 -39.23 -21.98
CA GLU A 145 -0.27 -40.36 -21.43
C GLU A 145 0.36 -41.18 -22.55
N ARG A 146 1.55 -41.71 -22.30
CA ARG A 146 2.21 -42.64 -23.22
C ARG A 146 1.59 -44.02 -23.03
N ASP A 147 0.94 -44.54 -24.07
CA ASP A 147 0.46 -45.92 -24.08
C ASP A 147 1.66 -46.88 -24.13
N PRO A 148 1.90 -47.72 -23.10
CA PRO A 148 3.00 -48.69 -23.09
C PRO A 148 2.88 -49.77 -24.19
N LEU A 149 1.69 -49.93 -24.80
CA LEU A 149 1.42 -50.88 -25.87
C LEU A 149 1.50 -50.25 -27.28
N GLY A 150 1.88 -48.97 -27.37
CA GLY A 150 2.21 -48.32 -28.65
C GLY A 150 1.04 -47.72 -29.41
N GLY A 151 -0.06 -47.38 -28.74
CA GLY A 151 -1.16 -46.61 -29.32
C GLY A 151 -0.81 -45.17 -29.71
N SER A 152 -1.67 -44.56 -30.52
CA SER A 152 -1.58 -43.13 -30.85
C SER A 152 -1.82 -42.32 -29.57
N ASN A 153 -0.74 -41.81 -28.98
CA ASN A 153 -0.84 -40.82 -27.92
C ASN A 153 -1.58 -39.59 -28.47
N GLY A 154 -2.45 -38.98 -27.66
CA GLY A 154 -3.19 -37.78 -28.06
C GLY A 154 -2.27 -36.64 -28.55
N LYS A 155 -2.86 -35.54 -29.00
CA LYS A 155 -2.06 -34.37 -29.40
C LYS A 155 -1.69 -33.53 -28.18
N THR A 156 -0.41 -33.20 -28.01
CA THR A 156 0.04 -32.24 -27.00
C THR A 156 -0.44 -30.85 -27.37
N SER A 157 -1.09 -30.14 -26.45
CA SER A 157 -1.55 -28.77 -26.70
C SER A 157 -1.35 -27.86 -25.50
N ALA A 158 -1.29 -26.55 -25.77
CA ALA A 158 -1.12 -25.52 -24.76
C ALA A 158 -2.15 -24.40 -24.94
N ALA A 159 -2.68 -23.92 -23.81
CA ALA A 159 -3.52 -22.73 -23.75
C ALA A 159 -2.83 -21.69 -22.88
N VAL A 160 -2.60 -20.51 -23.45
CA VAL A 160 -1.85 -19.42 -22.84
C VAL A 160 -2.78 -18.22 -22.71
N TRP A 161 -2.88 -17.70 -21.49
CA TRP A 161 -3.56 -16.46 -21.19
C TRP A 161 -2.52 -15.42 -20.82
N ILE A 162 -2.58 -14.28 -21.49
CA ILE A 162 -1.72 -13.13 -21.25
C ILE A 162 -2.60 -11.97 -20.81
N PHE A 163 -2.40 -11.53 -19.57
CA PHE A 163 -2.98 -10.32 -19.04
C PHE A 163 -1.99 -9.19 -19.32
N GLU A 164 -2.36 -8.26 -20.21
CA GLU A 164 -1.51 -7.17 -20.65
C GLU A 164 -1.73 -5.91 -19.81
N GLN A 165 -0.64 -5.19 -19.54
CA GLN A 165 -0.69 -3.91 -18.88
C GLN A 165 -1.43 -2.88 -19.76
N PRO A 166 -2.14 -1.90 -19.17
CA PRO A 166 -2.81 -0.86 -19.94
C PRO A 166 -1.83 -0.12 -20.86
N GLY A 167 -2.13 -0.07 -22.15
CA GLY A 167 -1.30 0.61 -23.16
C GLY A 167 -0.10 -0.20 -23.67
N ALA A 168 0.13 -1.43 -23.17
CA ALA A 168 1.11 -2.34 -23.76
C ALA A 168 0.55 -3.00 -25.03
N ASN A 169 1.39 -3.20 -26.05
CA ASN A 169 1.05 -4.03 -27.21
C ASN A 169 1.83 -5.35 -27.16
N VAL A 170 1.34 -6.29 -26.34
CA VAL A 170 1.95 -7.63 -26.26
C VAL A 170 1.53 -8.50 -27.46
N ARG A 171 0.44 -8.12 -28.13
CA ARG A 171 -0.15 -8.87 -29.24
C ARG A 171 0.78 -9.00 -30.44
N ASP A 172 1.61 -8.00 -30.71
CA ASP A 172 2.64 -8.05 -31.77
C ASP A 172 3.67 -9.18 -31.53
N ARG A 173 3.78 -9.66 -30.28
CA ARG A 173 4.72 -10.72 -29.87
C ARG A 173 4.04 -12.09 -29.77
N GLU A 174 2.83 -12.26 -30.28
CA GLU A 174 2.08 -13.53 -30.21
C GLU A 174 2.88 -14.68 -30.83
N ALA A 175 3.56 -14.46 -31.96
CA ALA A 175 4.39 -15.48 -32.61
C ALA A 175 5.56 -15.91 -31.72
N ASP A 176 6.30 -14.95 -31.13
CA ASP A 176 7.39 -15.22 -30.20
C ASP A 176 6.90 -16.04 -29.00
N ILE A 177 5.74 -15.68 -28.43
CA ILE A 177 5.13 -16.40 -27.31
C ILE A 177 4.83 -17.85 -27.69
N LYS A 178 4.24 -18.08 -28.86
CA LYS A 178 3.96 -19.44 -29.33
C LYS A 178 5.23 -20.26 -29.56
N ILE A 179 6.30 -19.64 -30.08
CA ILE A 179 7.60 -20.30 -30.28
C ILE A 179 8.20 -20.70 -28.94
N VAL A 180 8.25 -19.80 -27.96
CA VAL A 180 8.79 -20.09 -26.61
C VAL A 180 8.03 -21.25 -25.96
N VAL A 181 6.70 -21.28 -26.07
CA VAL A 181 5.89 -22.36 -25.50
C VAL A 181 6.09 -23.68 -26.25
N LYS A 182 6.19 -23.63 -27.59
CA LYS A 182 6.46 -24.80 -28.43
C LYS A 182 7.81 -25.43 -28.10
N ASP A 183 8.85 -24.62 -28.00
CA ASP A 183 10.21 -25.10 -27.75
C ASP A 183 10.42 -25.53 -26.29
N GLY A 184 9.60 -25.00 -25.36
CA GLY A 184 9.64 -25.35 -23.94
C GLY A 184 8.87 -26.61 -23.54
N VAL A 185 8.06 -27.22 -24.43
CA VAL A 185 7.20 -28.36 -24.09
C VAL A 185 7.47 -29.55 -25.00
N GLU A 186 7.80 -30.69 -24.40
CA GLU A 186 7.99 -31.94 -25.13
C GLU A 186 6.72 -32.39 -25.88
N GLY A 187 6.89 -32.80 -27.14
CA GLY A 187 5.78 -33.28 -27.98
C GLY A 187 4.94 -32.16 -28.62
N LEU A 188 5.25 -30.89 -28.34
CA LEU A 188 4.62 -29.75 -29.00
C LEU A 188 5.42 -29.37 -30.25
N THR A 189 5.09 -30.00 -31.39
CA THR A 189 5.84 -29.84 -32.65
C THR A 189 5.31 -28.73 -33.56
N ASP A 190 4.02 -28.42 -33.45
CA ASP A 190 3.33 -27.42 -34.26
C ASP A 190 2.87 -26.22 -33.41
N ILE A 191 3.13 -25.01 -33.91
CA ILE A 191 2.66 -23.72 -33.37
C ILE A 191 1.13 -23.69 -33.26
N ASN A 192 0.40 -24.37 -34.14
CA ASN A 192 -1.06 -24.39 -34.13
C ASN A 192 -1.67 -25.11 -32.93
N GLN A 193 -0.86 -25.86 -32.18
CA GLN A 193 -1.27 -26.51 -30.93
C GLN A 193 -1.18 -25.57 -29.71
N VAL A 194 -0.68 -24.34 -29.92
CA VAL A 194 -0.62 -23.29 -28.90
C VAL A 194 -1.70 -22.24 -29.19
N SER A 195 -2.69 -22.16 -28.30
CA SER A 195 -3.69 -21.10 -28.31
C SER A 195 -3.28 -19.99 -27.35
N VAL A 196 -3.28 -18.74 -27.83
CA VAL A 196 -2.95 -17.57 -27.02
C VAL A 196 -4.15 -16.64 -26.95
N LYS A 197 -4.50 -16.18 -25.76
CA LYS A 197 -5.57 -15.20 -25.50
C LYS A 197 -5.00 -14.02 -24.73
N PHE A 198 -5.27 -12.82 -25.24
CA PHE A 198 -4.87 -11.57 -24.63
C PHE A 198 -6.06 -10.95 -23.91
N VAL A 199 -5.82 -10.44 -22.70
CA VAL A 199 -6.79 -9.77 -21.85
C VAL A 199 -6.17 -8.47 -21.35
N ALA A 200 -6.72 -7.34 -21.76
CA ALA A 200 -6.30 -6.04 -21.24
C ALA A 200 -6.73 -5.88 -19.79
N MET A 201 -5.77 -5.56 -18.92
CA MET A 201 -6.09 -5.15 -17.55
C MET A 201 -6.82 -3.80 -17.56
N PRO A 202 -7.75 -3.56 -16.64
CA PRO A 202 -8.44 -2.28 -16.55
C PRO A 202 -7.42 -1.16 -16.33
N ALA A 203 -7.55 -0.07 -17.08
CA ALA A 203 -6.70 1.09 -16.89
C ALA A 203 -6.90 1.66 -15.47
N PRO A 204 -5.82 2.05 -14.77
CA PRO A 204 -5.98 2.70 -13.49
C PRO A 204 -6.77 4.01 -13.70
N PRO A 205 -7.69 4.35 -12.78
CA PRO A 205 -8.36 5.64 -12.83
C PRO A 205 -7.29 6.73 -12.81
N GLU A 206 -7.36 7.67 -13.76
CA GLU A 206 -6.51 8.85 -13.72
C GLU A 206 -6.63 9.45 -12.33
N ALA A 207 -5.49 9.69 -11.69
CA ALA A 207 -5.43 10.39 -10.42
C ALA A 207 -5.97 11.79 -10.65
N SER A 208 -7.29 11.94 -10.58
CA SER A 208 -7.94 13.22 -10.37
C SER A 208 -7.33 13.70 -9.08
N ALA A 209 -6.42 14.66 -9.18
CA ALA A 209 -5.83 15.35 -8.05
C ALA A 209 -6.99 15.85 -7.20
N SER A 210 -7.37 15.07 -6.19
CA SER A 210 -8.42 15.42 -5.26
C SER A 210 -7.85 16.60 -4.51
N GLY A 211 -8.37 17.78 -4.87
CA GLY A 211 -7.88 19.06 -4.40
C GLY A 211 -7.71 19.04 -2.88
N GLY A 212 -6.48 19.30 -2.44
CA GLY A 212 -6.04 19.32 -1.05
C GLY A 212 -6.67 20.42 -0.18
N THR A 213 -7.90 20.85 -0.49
CA THR A 213 -8.63 21.89 0.23
C THR A 213 -9.94 21.41 0.85
N ALA A 214 -10.49 20.26 0.43
CA ALA A 214 -11.74 19.74 1.00
C ALA A 214 -11.54 18.81 2.22
N MET A 215 -10.39 18.14 2.33
CA MET A 215 -10.12 17.12 3.37
C MET A 215 -9.77 17.69 4.76
N ALA A 216 -9.56 19.00 4.87
CA ALA A 216 -9.26 19.63 6.16
C ALA A 216 -10.48 19.70 7.12
N LEU A 217 -11.70 19.49 6.61
CA LEU A 217 -12.94 19.59 7.40
C LEU A 217 -13.53 18.24 7.79
N SER A 218 -13.26 17.16 7.05
CA SER A 218 -13.80 15.82 7.33
C SER A 218 -12.88 14.96 8.22
N ALA A 219 -11.59 15.29 8.32
CA ALA A 219 -10.63 14.60 9.19
C ALA A 219 -10.71 15.05 10.66
N VAL A 220 -11.50 16.08 10.97
CA VAL A 220 -11.72 16.50 12.36
C VAL A 220 -12.83 15.63 12.93
N SER A 221 -12.47 14.70 13.82
CA SER A 221 -13.47 13.92 14.54
C SER A 221 -14.47 14.87 15.22
N PRO A 222 -15.78 14.58 15.24
CA PRO A 222 -16.75 15.44 15.92
C PRO A 222 -16.39 15.64 17.40
N MET A 223 -15.69 14.67 17.99
CA MET A 223 -15.09 14.75 19.33
C MET A 223 -14.00 15.84 19.42
N ALA A 224 -13.13 15.96 18.43
CA ALA A 224 -12.10 17.01 18.39
C ALA A 224 -12.68 18.43 18.28
N ILE A 225 -13.81 18.60 17.57
CA ILE A 225 -14.53 19.89 17.51
C ILE A 225 -15.09 20.25 18.90
N VAL A 226 -15.70 19.27 19.59
CA VAL A 226 -16.23 19.47 20.95
C VAL A 226 -15.11 19.81 21.94
N ILE A 227 -13.97 19.11 21.86
CA ILE A 227 -12.80 19.39 22.70
C ILE A 227 -12.25 20.79 22.40
N ALA A 228 -12.11 21.17 21.13
CA ALA A 228 -11.64 22.51 20.76
C ALA A 228 -12.59 23.61 21.26
N ALA A 229 -13.90 23.42 21.13
CA ALA A 229 -14.91 24.35 21.64
C ALA A 229 -14.84 24.49 23.17
N LEU A 230 -14.67 23.38 23.90
CA LEU A 230 -14.51 23.39 25.35
C LEU A 230 -13.22 24.10 25.80
N VAL A 231 -12.11 23.89 25.09
CA VAL A 231 -10.84 24.57 25.37
C VAL A 231 -10.96 26.08 25.16
N VAL A 232 -11.61 26.52 24.08
CA VAL A 232 -11.86 27.95 23.82
C VAL A 232 -12.79 28.55 24.88
N ALA A 233 -13.83 27.84 25.29
CA ALA A 233 -14.74 28.30 26.35
C ALA A 233 -14.01 28.46 27.70
N LEU A 234 -13.20 27.47 28.09
CA LEU A 234 -12.40 27.54 29.33
C LEU A 234 -11.38 28.67 29.30
N LEU A 235 -10.76 28.93 28.15
CA LEU A 235 -9.86 30.06 27.93
C LEU A 235 -10.56 31.41 28.11
N ALA A 236 -11.75 31.57 27.52
CA ALA A 236 -12.54 32.79 27.65
C ALA A 236 -12.95 33.05 29.10
N VAL A 237 -13.37 32.01 29.83
CA VAL A 237 -13.71 32.10 31.25
C VAL A 237 -12.49 32.48 32.09
N ALA A 238 -11.34 31.86 31.85
CA ALA A 238 -10.10 32.20 32.55
C ALA A 238 -9.65 33.64 32.30
N PHE A 239 -9.81 34.14 31.07
CA PHE A 239 -9.47 35.51 30.69
C PHE A 239 -10.40 36.53 31.37
N ALA A 240 -11.70 36.25 31.41
CA ALA A 240 -12.68 37.08 32.11
C ALA A 240 -12.42 37.12 33.63
N PHE A 241 -12.03 35.98 34.22
CA PHE A 241 -11.72 35.89 35.64
C PHE A 241 -10.42 36.62 36.00
N ALA A 242 -9.38 36.51 35.16
CA ALA A 242 -8.12 37.24 35.33
C ALA A 242 -8.30 38.76 35.17
N GLY A 243 -9.15 39.21 34.24
CA GLY A 243 -9.52 40.62 34.08
C GLY A 243 -10.21 41.19 35.32
N ARG A 244 -11.15 40.44 35.90
CA ARG A 244 -11.83 40.83 37.16
C ARG A 244 -10.88 40.90 38.35
N LEU A 245 -9.93 39.98 38.47
CA LEU A 245 -8.93 39.99 39.55
C LEU A 245 -7.93 41.16 39.41
N LYS A 246 -7.59 41.55 38.19
CA LYS A 246 -6.70 42.69 37.93
C LYS A 246 -7.38 44.04 38.21
N ALA A 247 -8.69 44.14 37.95
CA ALA A 247 -9.50 45.32 38.27
C ALA A 247 -9.75 45.51 39.78
N ARG A 248 -9.54 44.47 40.59
CA ARG A 248 -9.70 44.50 42.06
C ARG A 248 -8.44 44.90 42.85
N LYS A 249 -7.37 45.35 42.19
CA LYS A 249 -6.20 45.87 42.92
C LYS A 249 -6.56 47.23 43.56
N PRO A 250 -6.52 47.38 44.90
CA PRO A 250 -6.82 48.66 45.54
C PRO A 250 -5.75 49.70 45.22
N ALA A 251 -6.18 50.94 45.03
CA ALA A 251 -5.33 52.11 44.78
C ALA A 251 -4.26 52.22 45.87
N THR A 252 -3.00 52.32 45.45
CA THR A 252 -1.85 52.45 46.33
C THR A 252 -1.89 53.83 47.00
N ALA A 253 -1.92 53.86 48.33
CA ALA A 253 -1.93 55.09 49.13
C ALA A 253 -0.75 56.00 48.75
N GLU A 254 -1.09 57.26 48.46
CA GLU A 254 -0.19 58.34 48.10
C GLU A 254 0.80 58.62 49.23
N LYS A 255 2.11 58.54 48.94
CA LYS A 255 3.18 58.89 49.87
C LYS A 255 3.18 60.42 50.06
N ALA A 256 3.01 60.86 51.32
CA ALA A 256 3.20 62.25 51.73
C ALA A 256 4.60 62.78 51.33
N PRO A 257 4.72 64.05 50.90
CA PRO A 257 5.98 64.61 50.43
C PRO A 257 6.98 64.85 51.58
N PRO A 258 8.30 64.79 51.33
CA PRO A 258 9.29 65.02 52.36
C PRO A 258 9.39 66.51 52.70
N ALA A 259 9.07 66.87 53.95
CA ALA A 259 9.43 68.18 54.49
C ALA A 259 10.96 68.25 54.66
N ARG A 260 11.61 69.10 53.85
CA ARG A 260 13.01 69.48 53.97
C ARG A 260 13.23 70.26 55.27
N TRP A 261 14.33 69.94 55.95
CA TRP A 261 14.83 70.57 57.18
C TRP A 261 15.85 71.70 56.88
N GLN A 262 16.03 72.58 57.89
CA GLN A 262 17.16 73.49 58.20
C GLN A 262 17.07 74.95 57.71
N GLY A 263 17.23 75.87 58.68
CA GLY A 263 17.76 77.24 58.51
C GLY A 263 16.74 78.35 58.60
#